data_AF-A0A1Q7MU59-F1
#
_entry.id   AF-A0A1Q7MU59-F1
#
_cell.length_a   1.000
_cell.length_b   1.000
_cell.length_c   1.000
_cell.angle_alpha   90.00
_cell.angle_beta   90.00
_cell.angle_gamma   90.00
#
_symmetry.space_group_name_H-M   'P 1'
#
loop_
_entity.id
_entity.type
_entity.pdbx_description
1 polymer ?
#
loop_
_entity_poly.entity_id
_entity_poly.type
_entity_poly.pdbx_seq_one_letter_code
_entity_poly.pdbx_strand_id
1 'polypeptide(L)'
;MCTGVGPAVRLSEDWIRALGSHDAFTIDRVPSGTNLFRLRVRGADPVAFQRRLASKGLMLAAAQNDVFLVGVNETLNRTTAAELTNNFVRALGD
;
A
#
# COMPACT_ATOMS: atom_id res chain seq x y z
N MET A 1 25.46 2.95 17.76
CA MET A 1 25.01 2.52 16.42
C MET A 1 23.51 2.74 16.35
N CYS A 2 23.06 3.84 15.73
CA CYS A 2 21.65 4.06 15.46
C CYS A 2 21.39 3.52 14.07
N THR A 3 20.80 2.33 13.96
CA THR A 3 20.30 1.85 12.67
C THR A 3 19.08 2.71 12.34
N GLY A 4 19.30 3.87 11.72
CA GLY A 4 18.24 4.75 11.27
C GLY A 4 17.44 4.03 10.19
N VAL A 5 16.24 3.58 10.54
CA VAL A 5 15.28 3.02 9.60
C VAL A 5 15.02 4.04 8.50
N GLY A 6 15.25 3.67 7.23
CA GLY A 6 15.16 4.60 6.10
C GLY A 6 13.75 5.20 5.92
N PRO A 7 13.62 6.38 5.28
CA PRO A 7 12.35 7.11 5.17
C PRO A 7 11.24 6.28 4.51
N ALA A 8 11.56 5.47 3.49
CA ALA A 8 10.61 4.58 2.85
C ALA A 8 10.07 3.49 3.79
N VAL A 9 10.91 2.97 4.69
CA VAL A 9 10.51 1.96 5.68
C VAL A 9 9.64 2.60 6.77
N ARG A 10 9.97 3.82 7.20
CA ARG A 10 9.09 4.57 8.13
C ARG A 10 7.72 4.83 7.50
N LEU A 11 7.69 5.29 6.24
CA LEU A 11 6.43 5.51 5.54
C LEU A 11 5.63 4.21 5.36
N SER A 12 6.27 3.09 5.00
CA SER A 12 5.57 1.81 4.90
C SER A 12 4.99 1.38 6.25
N GLU A 13 5.72 1.56 7.34
CA GLU A 13 5.25 1.22 8.68
C GLU A 13 4.01 2.03 9.07
N ASP A 14 4.03 3.34 8.85
CA ASP A 14 2.90 4.24 9.13
C ASP A 14 1.71 3.96 8.19
N TRP A 15 1.99 3.64 6.93
CA TRP A 15 0.94 3.32 5.96
C TRP A 15 0.27 1.98 6.22
N ILE A 16 1.03 0.96 6.64
CA ILE A 16 0.48 -0.33 7.06
C ILE A 16 -0.47 -0.13 8.26
N ARG A 17 -0.11 0.72 9.22
CA ARG A 17 -1.00 1.04 10.35
C ARG A 17 -2.28 1.73 9.88
N ALA A 18 -2.17 2.70 8.97
CA ALA A 18 -3.32 3.44 8.46
C ALA A 18 -4.29 2.53 7.66
N LEU A 19 -3.77 1.70 6.77
CA LEU A 19 -4.56 0.73 6.01
C LEU A 19 -5.17 -0.35 6.91
N GLY A 20 -4.46 -0.79 7.95
CA GLY A 20 -4.92 -1.82 8.89
C GLY A 20 -6.12 -1.39 9.74
N SER A 21 -6.40 -0.09 9.82
CA SER A 21 -7.59 0.44 10.50
C SER A 21 -8.87 0.38 9.65
N HIS A 22 -8.81 -0.13 8.42
CA HIS A 22 -9.94 -0.13 7.48
C HIS A 22 -10.27 -1.56 7.03
N ASP A 23 -11.52 -2.02 7.25
CA ASP A 23 -11.93 -3.43 7.08
C ASP A 23 -11.78 -3.99 5.67
N ALA A 24 -11.77 -3.09 4.67
CA ALA A 24 -11.57 -3.43 3.26
C ALA A 24 -10.15 -3.92 2.94
N PHE A 25 -9.18 -3.75 3.85
CA PHE A 25 -7.79 -4.15 3.62
C PHE A 25 -7.36 -5.24 4.58
N THR A 26 -6.66 -6.24 4.07
CA THR A 26 -5.91 -7.21 4.89
C THR A 26 -4.45 -7.10 4.54
N ILE A 27 -3.61 -6.92 5.57
CA ILE A 27 -2.19 -6.71 5.40
C ILE A 27 -1.42 -7.86 6.01
N ASP A 28 -0.46 -8.39 5.25
CA ASP A 28 0.56 -9.30 5.76
C ASP A 28 1.93 -8.60 5.62
N ARG A 29 2.57 -8.38 6.76
CA ARG A 29 3.85 -7.65 6.83
C ARG A 29 4.99 -8.56 6.37
N VAL A 30 5.90 -8.00 5.56
CA VAL A 30 7.20 -8.64 5.32
C VAL A 30 8.17 -8.14 6.39
N PRO A 31 8.61 -8.99 7.35
CA PRO A 31 9.51 -8.57 8.42
C PRO A 31 10.89 -8.14 7.88
N SER A 32 11.71 -7.56 8.77
CA SER A 32 13.12 -7.17 8.53
C SER A 32 13.36 -5.82 7.84
N GLY A 33 12.63 -4.77 8.23
CA GLY A 33 12.96 -3.40 7.80
C GLY A 33 12.85 -3.17 6.29
N THR A 34 11.98 -3.94 5.63
CA THR A 34 11.66 -3.75 4.22
C THR A 34 10.54 -2.72 4.07
N ASN A 35 10.51 -2.06 2.93
CA ASN A 35 9.42 -1.18 2.50
C ASN A 35 8.29 -1.95 1.80
N LEU A 36 8.24 -3.28 1.98
CA LEU A 36 7.34 -4.19 1.27
C LEU A 36 6.29 -4.77 2.21
N PHE A 37 5.06 -4.91 1.73
CA PHE A 37 4.00 -5.64 2.41
C PHE A 37 3.04 -6.27 1.41
N ARG A 38 2.35 -7.31 1.85
CA ARG A 38 1.28 -7.94 1.08
C ARG A 38 -0.05 -7.31 1.44
N LEU A 39 -0.83 -6.98 0.41
CA LEU A 39 -2.15 -6.37 0.55
C LEU A 39 -3.19 -7.22 -0.16
N ARG A 40 -4.25 -7.58 0.55
CA ARG A 40 -5.51 -8.05 -0.05
C ARG A 40 -6.58 -6.98 0.11
N VAL A 41 -7.40 -6.86 -0.91
CA VAL A 41 -8.53 -5.94 -0.95
C VAL A 41 -9.81 -6.75 -0.89
N ARG A 42 -10.75 -6.35 -0.03
CA ARG A 42 -12.08 -6.94 0.09
C ARG A 42 -13.11 -6.02 -0.56
N GLY A 43 -14.11 -6.62 -1.21
CA GLY A 43 -15.24 -5.87 -1.78
C GLY A 43 -14.93 -5.12 -3.09
N ALA A 44 -13.74 -5.31 -3.67
CA ALA A 44 -13.38 -4.76 -4.97
C ALA A 44 -12.63 -5.81 -5.81
N ASP A 45 -12.85 -5.78 -7.13
CA ASP A 45 -12.07 -6.57 -8.08
C ASP A 45 -10.60 -6.06 -8.09
N PRO A 46 -9.59 -6.92 -7.87
CA PRO A 46 -8.19 -6.52 -7.82
C PRO A 46 -7.71 -5.84 -9.11
N VAL A 47 -8.16 -6.29 -10.28
CA VAL A 47 -7.74 -5.70 -11.57
C VAL A 47 -8.33 -4.29 -11.72
N ALA A 48 -9.60 -4.08 -11.39
CA ALA A 48 -10.24 -2.78 -11.38
C ALA A 48 -9.61 -1.83 -10.36
N PHE A 49 -9.34 -2.32 -9.15
CA PHE A 49 -8.63 -1.58 -8.10
C PHE A 49 -7.27 -1.09 -8.58
N GLN A 50 -6.46 -1.99 -9.16
CA GLN A 50 -5.16 -1.66 -9.73
C GLN A 50 -5.26 -0.60 -10.83
N ARG A 51 -6.22 -0.74 -11.75
CA ARG A 51 -6.44 0.22 -12.84
C ARG A 51 -6.82 1.61 -12.31
N ARG A 52 -7.68 1.69 -11.30
CA ARG A 52 -8.08 2.97 -10.68
C ARG A 52 -6.90 3.67 -10.00
N LEU A 53 -6.02 2.91 -9.34
CA LEU A 53 -4.78 3.44 -8.78
C LEU A 53 -3.83 3.93 -9.88
N ALA A 54 -3.67 3.15 -10.95
CA ALA A 54 -2.82 3.52 -12.08
C ALA A 54 -3.27 4.83 -12.74
N SER A 55 -4.59 5.07 -12.88
CA SER A 55 -5.14 6.34 -13.36
C SER A 55 -4.81 7.55 -12.47
N LYS A 56 -4.40 7.32 -11.21
CA LYS A 56 -3.93 8.35 -10.28
C LYS A 56 -2.40 8.43 -10.18
N GLY A 57 -1.68 7.72 -11.05
CA GLY A 57 -0.22 7.64 -11.03
C GLY A 57 0.34 6.71 -9.95
N LEU A 58 -0.50 5.93 -9.27
CA LEU A 58 -0.11 4.97 -8.24
C LEU A 58 0.00 3.57 -8.86
N MET A 59 1.21 3.17 -9.22
CA MET A 59 1.45 1.90 -9.91
C MET A 59 1.64 0.76 -8.91
N LEU A 60 0.83 -0.28 -9.05
CA LEU A 60 1.01 -1.56 -8.36
C LEU A 60 1.35 -2.65 -9.37
N ALA A 61 2.17 -3.62 -8.95
CA ALA A 61 2.31 -4.87 -9.69
C ALA A 61 0.96 -5.62 -9.75
N ALA A 62 0.81 -6.49 -10.74
CA ALA A 62 -0.39 -7.33 -10.83
C ALA A 62 -0.54 -8.19 -9.57
N ALA A 63 -1.77 -8.33 -9.09
CA ALA A 63 -2.06 -9.23 -7.99
C ALA A 63 -1.77 -10.68 -8.39
N GLN A 64 -1.21 -11.46 -7.45
CA GLN A 64 -1.06 -12.90 -7.58
C GLN A 64 -1.96 -13.56 -6.54
N ASN A 65 -2.94 -14.36 -6.99
CA ASN A 65 -3.95 -14.98 -6.12
C ASN A 65 -4.64 -13.93 -5.21
N ASP A 66 -5.10 -12.83 -5.82
CA ASP A 66 -5.74 -11.69 -5.14
C ASP A 66 -4.86 -10.95 -4.11
N VAL A 67 -3.54 -11.17 -4.15
CA VAL A 67 -2.57 -10.50 -3.27
C VAL A 67 -1.66 -9.57 -4.07
N PHE A 68 -1.62 -8.31 -3.67
CA PHE A 68 -0.63 -7.34 -4.16
C PHE A 68 0.63 -7.38 -3.30
N LEU A 69 1.79 -7.42 -3.93
CA LEU A 69 3.04 -7.06 -3.27
C LEU A 69 3.26 -5.56 -3.46
N VAL A 70 3.10 -4.79 -2.38
CA VAL A 70 3.21 -3.34 -2.39
C VAL A 70 4.59 -2.96 -1.85
N GLY A 71 5.32 -2.12 -2.58
CA GLY A 71 6.58 -1.56 -2.15
C GLY A 71 6.55 -0.04 -2.16
N VAL A 72 6.93 0.59 -1.04
CA VAL A 72 7.04 2.06 -0.97
C VAL A 72 8.28 2.51 -1.74
N ASN A 73 8.08 2.92 -3.00
CA ASN A 73 9.11 3.47 -3.88
C ASN A 73 9.21 5.00 -3.76
N GLU A 74 10.09 5.64 -4.54
CA GLU A 74 10.23 7.10 -4.55
C GLU A 74 8.93 7.83 -4.89
N THR A 75 8.11 7.30 -5.79
CA THR A 75 6.83 7.92 -6.18
C THR A 75 5.83 7.94 -5.03
N LEU A 76 5.73 6.84 -4.28
CA LEU A 76 4.87 6.73 -3.10
C LEU A 76 5.42 7.54 -1.92
N ASN A 77 6.74 7.73 -1.86
CA ASN A 77 7.42 8.52 -0.83
C ASN A 77 7.33 10.05 -1.03
N ARG A 78 6.61 10.54 -2.05
CA ARG A 78 6.34 11.97 -2.28
C ARG A 78 5.09 12.48 -1.55
N THR A 79 4.38 11.61 -0.84
CA THR A 79 3.10 11.90 -0.19
C THR A 79 3.05 11.24 1.20
N THR A 80 2.01 11.53 1.96
CA THR A 80 1.84 11.00 3.33
C THR A 80 1.11 9.65 3.35
N ALA A 81 1.30 8.87 4.43
CA ALA A 81 0.54 7.63 4.65
C ALA A 81 -0.99 7.85 4.62
N ALA A 82 -1.46 8.99 5.12
CA ALA A 82 -2.88 9.35 5.12
C ALA A 82 -3.41 9.58 3.70
N GLU A 83 -2.68 10.33 2.86
CA GLU A 83 -3.05 10.57 1.47
C GLU A 83 -3.02 9.29 0.64
N LEU A 84 -2.00 8.44 0.83
CA LEU A 84 -1.93 7.13 0.19
C LEU A 84 -3.13 6.26 0.57
N THR A 85 -3.48 6.22 1.87
CA THR A 85 -4.65 5.49 2.37
C THR A 85 -5.93 6.01 1.73
N ASN A 86 -6.14 7.32 1.67
CA ASN A 86 -7.31 7.93 1.03
C ASN A 86 -7.39 7.58 -0.47
N ASN A 87 -6.27 7.58 -1.18
CA ASN A 87 -6.23 7.18 -2.59
C ASN A 87 -6.61 5.70 -2.78
N PHE A 88 -6.17 4.82 -1.88
CA PHE A 88 -6.50 3.40 -1.88
C PHE A 88 -7.98 3.17 -1.54
N VAL A 89 -8.51 3.85 -0.53
CA VAL A 89 -9.95 3.79 -0.18
C VAL A 89 -10.80 4.23 -1.37
N ARG A 90 -10.47 5.35 -2.01
CA ARG A 90 -11.16 5.83 -3.22
C ARG A 90 -11.03 4.89 -4.43
N ALA A 91 -10.07 3.98 -4.43
CA ALA A 91 -9.91 3.00 -5.51
C ALA A 91 -10.76 1.73 -5.28
N LEU A 92 -11.25 1.50 -4.07
CA LEU A 92 -12.21 0.41 -3.78
C LEU A 92 -13.49 0.55 -4.60
N GLY A 93 -13.96 1.78 -4.75
CA GLY A 93 -15.13 2.15 -5.54
C GLY A 93 -15.44 3.62 -5.36
N ASP A 94 -16.01 4.20 -6.40
CA ASP A 94 -17.16 5.10 -6.25
C ASP A 94 -18.40 4.19 -6.29
#